data_AF-A0A7X0FYU3-F1
#
_entry.id   AF-A0A7X0FYU3-F1
#
_cell.length_a   1.000
_cell.length_b   1.000
_cell.length_c   1.000
_cell.angle_alpha   90.00
_cell.angle_beta   90.00
_cell.angle_gamma   90.00
#
_symmetry.space_group_name_H-M   'P 1'
#
loop_
_entity.id
_entity.type
_entity.pdbx_description
1 polymer ?
#
loop_
_entity_poly.entity_id
_entity_poly.type
_entity_poly.pdbx_seq_one_letter_code
_entity_poly.pdbx_strand_id
1 'polypeptide(L)' 'MAEILSIGRDKVYFLIRTGQLRSIKIGKLRRITDRHLVEFVTSLEEASLEEAKR' A
#
# COMPACT_ATOMS: atom_id res chain seq x y z
N MET A 1 -4.58 -7.56 8.18
CA MET A 1 -4.23 -6.46 7.25
C MET A 1 -2.76 -6.07 7.40
N ALA A 2 -2.30 -5.61 8.58
CA ALA A 2 -0.87 -5.29 8.81
C ALA A 2 0.10 -6.46 8.57
N GLU A 3 -0.37 -7.70 8.70
CA GLU A 3 0.43 -8.91 8.44
C GLU A 3 0.84 -9.10 6.98
N ILE A 4 0.11 -8.56 6.00
CA ILE A 4 0.39 -8.83 4.57
C ILE A 4 1.59 -8.04 4.07
N LEU A 5 1.78 -6.81 4.57
CA LEU A 5 2.89 -5.94 4.17
C LEU A 5 4.02 -5.90 5.22
N SER A 6 3.92 -6.69 6.29
CA SER A 6 4.86 -6.69 7.43
C SER A 6 5.17 -5.28 7.97
N ILE A 7 4.17 -4.38 7.95
CA ILE A 7 4.29 -3.01 8.46
C ILE A 7 3.24 -2.72 9.53
N GLY A 8 3.60 -1.86 10.49
CA GLY A 8 2.71 -1.41 11.55
C GLY A 8 1.45 -0.72 11.03
N ARG A 9 0.36 -0.81 11.81
CA ARG A 9 -0.95 -0.21 11.46
C ARG A 9 -0.86 1.27 11.16
N ASP A 10 -0.06 2.03 11.90
CA ASP A 10 0.10 3.47 11.70
C ASP A 10 0.64 3.79 10.30
N LYS A 11 1.62 3.00 9.84
CA LYS A 11 2.18 3.13 8.49
C LYS A 11 1.13 2.76 7.43
N VAL A 12 0.34 1.70 7.66
CA VAL A 12 -0.79 1.36 6.76
C VAL A 12 -1.78 2.53 6.67
N TYR A 13 -2.18 3.11 7.80
CA TYR A 13 -3.12 4.24 7.79
C TYR A 13 -2.53 5.49 7.15
N PHE A 14 -1.25 5.76 7.37
CA PHE A 14 -0.51 6.82 6.70
C PHE A 14 -0.56 6.65 5.18
N LEU A 15 -0.18 5.47 4.67
CA LEU A 15 -0.17 5.17 3.23
C LEU A 15 -1.56 5.32 2.59
N ILE A 16 -2.61 4.92 3.31
CA ILE A 16 -3.96 5.12 2.81
C ILE A 16 -4.36 6.60 2.85
N ARG A 17 -3.96 7.35 3.88
CA ARG A 17 -4.25 8.78 4.00
C ARG A 17 -3.54 9.60 2.93
N THR A 18 -2.32 9.21 2.54
CA THR A 18 -1.56 9.84 1.46
C THR A 18 -2.00 9.39 0.06
N GLY A 19 -2.87 8.38 -0.02
CA GLY A 19 -3.33 7.81 -1.29
C GLY A 19 -2.32 6.87 -1.97
N GLN A 20 -1.16 6.63 -1.34
CA GLN A 20 -0.15 5.70 -1.83
C GLN A 20 -0.63 4.25 -1.79
N LEU A 21 -1.45 3.89 -0.79
CA LEU A 21 -2.12 2.60 -0.72
C LEU A 21 -3.61 2.75 -0.95
N ARG A 22 -4.11 2.18 -2.05
CA ARG A 22 -5.53 2.21 -2.40
C ARG A 22 -6.36 1.41 -1.40
N SER A 23 -7.59 1.86 -1.18
CA SER A 23 -8.52 1.20 -0.26
C SER A 23 -9.97 1.47 -0.65
N ILE A 24 -10.84 0.57 -0.23
CA ILE A 24 -12.30 0.71 -0.32
C ILE A 24 -12.82 1.07 1.08
N LYS A 25 -13.66 2.10 1.15
CA LYS A 25 -14.35 2.49 2.38
C LYS A 25 -15.67 1.71 2.49
N ILE A 26 -15.84 0.99 3.59
CA ILE A 26 -17.09 0.28 3.92
C ILE A 26 -17.54 0.76 5.30
N GLY A 27 -18.48 1.71 5.33
CA GLY A 27 -18.88 2.39 6.56
C GLY A 27 -17.70 3.12 7.21
N LYS A 28 -17.36 2.74 8.46
CA LYS A 28 -16.20 3.27 9.21
C LYS A 28 -14.91 2.48 8.94
N LEU A 29 -14.98 1.40 8.18
CA LEU A 29 -13.85 0.49 7.96
C LEU A 29 -13.18 0.78 6.62
N ARG A 30 -11.87 0.49 6.56
CA ARG A 30 -11.13 0.41 5.31
C ARG A 30 -10.80 -1.04 4.98
N ARG A 31 -10.87 -1.37 3.69
CA ARG A 31 -10.49 -2.66 3.13
C ARG A 31 -9.48 -2.44 2.02
N ILE A 32 -8.43 -3.24 2.05
CA ILE A 32 -7.43 -3.31 0.99
C ILE A 32 -7.72 -4.63 0.29
N THR A 33 -7.85 -4.58 -1.04
CA THR A 33 -8.06 -5.77 -1.87
C THR A 33 -6.72 -6.30 -2.33
N ASP A 34 -6.67 -7.55 -2.78
CA ASP A 34 -5.45 -8.15 -3.33
C ASP A 34 -4.92 -7.34 -4.51
N ARG A 35 -5.81 -6.83 -5.36
CA ARG A 35 -5.45 -5.93 -6.46
C ARG A 35 -4.73 -4.67 -5.96
N HIS A 36 -5.23 -4.02 -4.92
CA HIS A 36 -4.58 -2.82 -4.37
C HIS A 36 -3.22 -3.13 -3.76
N LEU A 37 -3.05 -4.32 -3.17
CA LEU A 37 -1.75 -4.77 -2.66
C LEU A 37 -0.76 -5.01 -3.79
N VAL A 38 -1.16 -5.72 -4.84
CA VAL A 38 -0.32 -5.98 -6.02
C VAL A 38 0.10 -4.65 -6.66
N GLU A 39 -0.85 -3.76 -6.94
CA GLU A 39 -0.55 -2.44 -7.53
C GLU A 39 0.43 -1.64 -6.64
N PHE A 40 0.26 -1.69 -5.32
CA PHE A 40 1.16 -1.01 -4.39
C PHE A 40 2.57 -1.60 -4.40
N VAL A 41 2.71 -2.92 -4.28
CA VAL A 41 4.03 -3.59 -4.27
C VAL A 41 4.76 -3.39 -5.60
N THR A 42 4.07 -3.57 -6.73
CA THR A 42 4.64 -3.33 -8.06
C THR A 42 5.17 -1.89 -8.19
N SER A 43 4.43 -0.89 -7.69
CA SER A 43 4.92 0.49 -7.73
C SER A 43 6.20 0.72 -6.92
N LEU A 44 6.39 -0.01 -5.81
CA LEU A 44 7.62 0.06 -5.00
C LEU A 44 8.79 -0.62 -5.70
N GLU A 45 8.55 -1.76 -6.34
CA GLU A 45 9.54 -2.48 -7.14
C GLU A 45 10.01 -1.63 -8.32
N GLU A 46 9.08 -1.01 -9.05
CA GLU A 46 9.40 -0.10 -10.16
C GLU A 46 10.22 1.12 -9.71
N ALA A 47 9.83 1.75 -8.60
CA ALA A 47 10.59 2.86 -8.03
C ALA A 47 12.01 2.44 -7.64
N SER A 48 12.17 1.29 -7.00
CA SER A 48 13.48 0.73 -6.64
C SER A 48 14.34 0.42 -7.86
N LEU A 49 13.74 -0.14 -8.92
CA LEU A 49 14.45 -0.42 -10.17
C LEU A 49 14.90 0.87 -10.87
N GLU A 50 14.10 1.94 -10.80
CA GLU A 50 14.44 3.23 -11.38
C GLU A 50 15.58 3.92 -10.60
N GLU A 51 15.59 3.80 -9.27
CA GLU A 51 16.70 4.28 -8.43
C GLU A 51 18.01 3.53 -8.74
N ALA A 52 17.97 2.22 -8.98
CA ALA A 52 19.15 1.43 -9.30
C ALA A 52 19.74 1.71 -10.70
N LYS A 53 18.97 2.32 -11.61
CA LYS A 53 19.42 2.70 -12.95
C LYS A 53 20.10 4.07 -13.00
N ARG A 54 19.96 4.88 -11.95
CA ARG A 54 20.57 6.22 -11.82
C ARG A 54 21.97 6.15 -11.23
#